data_AF-A0A1I1RWY7-F1
#
_entry.id   AF-A0A1I1RWY7-F1
#
_cell.length_a   1.000
_cell.length_b   1.000
_cell.length_c   1.000
_cell.angle_alpha   90.00
_cell.angle_beta   90.00
_cell.angle_gamma   90.00
#
_symmetry.space_group_name_H-M   'P 1'
#
loop_
_entity.id
_entity.type
_entity.pdbx_description
1 polymer ?
#
loop_
_entity_poly.entity_id
_entity_poly.type
_entity_poly.pdbx_seq_one_letter_code
_entity_poly.pdbx_strand_id
1 'polypeptide(L)'
;MRPDESLLSALHESYHVKQFRELGQENYLKQSRSVREECVYNEKMLNNLYSQGYSTEDIARKMVNERNSNRLNSYIEKDDMEGYELVRKSNLQTYNNAEGPTPESLFEKYGSLEGVVNASVSSNPGMDACVGLYNIYHGGS
;
A
#
# COMPACT_ATOMS: atom_id res chain seq x y z
N MET A 1 -25.17 0.94 -18.34
CA MET A 1 -26.01 0.68 -17.15
C MET A 1 -25.22 1.19 -15.96
N ARG A 2 -25.69 2.20 -15.22
CA ARG A 2 -24.99 2.66 -14.01
C ARG A 2 -25.25 1.62 -12.91
N PRO A 3 -24.23 1.16 -12.16
CA PRO A 3 -24.47 0.27 -11.03
C PRO A 3 -25.42 0.94 -10.04
N ASP A 4 -26.33 0.15 -9.47
CA ASP A 4 -27.29 0.63 -8.49
C ASP A 4 -26.57 1.03 -7.18
N GLU A 5 -27.03 2.08 -6.53
CA GLU A 5 -26.42 2.66 -5.34
C GLU A 5 -26.36 1.68 -4.16
N SER A 6 -27.35 0.80 -4.03
CA SER A 6 -27.38 -0.28 -3.02
C SER A 6 -26.31 -1.34 -3.29
N LEU A 7 -26.04 -1.67 -4.55
CA LEU A 7 -24.96 -2.59 -4.94
C LEU A 7 -23.58 -2.00 -4.63
N LEU A 8 -23.38 -0.71 -4.88
CA LEU A 8 -22.13 -0.02 -4.56
C LEU A 8 -21.89 0.04 -3.04
N SER A 9 -22.94 0.26 -2.24
CA SER A 9 -22.86 0.23 -0.77
C SER A 9 -22.54 -1.17 -0.25
N ALA A 10 -23.24 -2.20 -0.74
CA ALA A 10 -23.00 -3.58 -0.35
C ALA A 10 -21.57 -4.04 -0.69
N LEU A 11 -21.06 -3.66 -1.87
CA LEU A 11 -19.69 -3.95 -2.27
C LEU A 11 -18.69 -3.23 -1.34
N HIS A 12 -18.94 -1.96 -0.99
CA HIS A 12 -18.10 -1.22 -0.05
C HIS A 12 -18.06 -1.87 1.34
N GLU A 13 -19.21 -2.25 1.88
CA GLU A 13 -19.33 -2.94 3.17
C GLU A 13 -18.64 -4.31 3.16
N SER A 14 -18.64 -5.02 2.02
CA SER A 14 -17.98 -6.31 1.90
C SER A 14 -16.46 -6.24 2.14
N TYR A 15 -15.81 -5.13 1.74
CA TYR A 15 -14.39 -4.91 2.00
C TYR A 15 -14.12 -4.71 3.49
N HIS A 16 -14.96 -3.94 4.19
CA HIS A 16 -14.87 -3.78 5.64
C HIS A 16 -15.08 -5.11 6.38
N VAL A 17 -15.99 -5.95 5.91
CA VAL A 17 -16.22 -7.29 6.47
C VAL A 17 -15.02 -8.20 6.25
N LYS A 18 -14.42 -8.19 5.06
CA LYS A 18 -13.19 -8.94 4.77
C LYS A 18 -12.05 -8.51 5.69
N GLN A 19 -11.82 -7.20 5.77
CA GLN A 19 -10.81 -6.59 6.64
C GLN A 19 -11.01 -7.01 8.11
N PHE A 20 -12.24 -6.94 8.62
CA PHE A 20 -12.57 -7.38 9.98
C PHE A 20 -12.24 -8.85 10.23
N ARG A 21 -12.51 -9.73 9.25
CA ARG A 21 -12.24 -11.17 9.36
C ARG A 21 -10.74 -11.47 9.37
N GLU A 22 -9.96 -10.80 8.54
CA GLU A 22 -8.52 -11.04 8.40
C GLU A 22 -7.74 -10.57 9.64
N LEU A 23 -8.23 -9.53 10.30
CA LEU A 23 -7.53 -8.89 11.43
C LEU A 23 -8.01 -9.32 12.80
N GLY A 24 -9.25 -9.78 12.87
CA GLY A 24 -9.98 -9.88 14.11
C GLY A 24 -10.46 -8.52 14.63
N GLN A 25 -11.49 -8.59 15.47
CA GLN A 25 -12.20 -7.44 16.01
C GLN A 25 -11.29 -6.42 16.69
N GLU A 26 -10.35 -6.87 17.51
CA GLU A 26 -9.49 -5.98 18.29
C GLU A 26 -8.61 -5.09 17.40
N ASN A 27 -7.93 -5.67 16.42
CA ASN A 27 -7.05 -4.93 15.52
C ASN A 27 -7.83 -4.05 14.54
N TYR A 28 -9.03 -4.47 14.11
CA TYR A 28 -9.91 -3.67 13.26
C TYR A 28 -10.42 -2.41 13.99
N LEU A 29 -10.79 -2.54 15.27
CA LEU A 29 -11.33 -1.42 16.05
C LEU A 29 -10.24 -0.45 16.52
N LYS A 30 -8.98 -0.89 16.66
CA LYS A 30 -7.83 0.00 16.95
C LYS A 30 -7.54 0.99 15.83
N GLN A 31 -8.00 0.73 14.61
CA GLN A 31 -7.77 1.61 13.46
C GLN A 31 -8.70 2.81 13.46
N SER A 32 -8.20 3.95 12.96
CA SER A 32 -9.08 5.09 12.65
C SER A 32 -10.00 4.76 11.48
N ARG A 33 -11.11 5.50 11.36
CA ARG A 33 -12.01 5.33 10.22
C ARG A 33 -11.30 5.60 8.89
N SER A 34 -10.47 6.64 8.80
CA SER A 34 -9.77 7.01 7.56
C SER A 34 -8.85 5.88 7.08
N VAL A 35 -8.15 5.23 8.01
CA VAL A 35 -7.27 4.09 7.78
C VAL A 35 -8.04 2.90 7.19
N ARG A 36 -9.24 2.62 7.70
CA ARG A 36 -10.10 1.56 7.16
C ARG A 36 -10.62 1.88 5.76
N GLU A 37 -11.09 3.11 5.53
CA GLU A 37 -11.59 3.52 4.21
C GLU A 37 -10.49 3.52 3.13
N GLU A 38 -9.26 3.83 3.52
CA GLU A 38 -8.11 3.75 2.63
C GLU A 38 -7.77 2.29 2.23
N CYS A 39 -7.88 1.33 3.15
CA CYS A 39 -7.74 -0.09 2.82
C CYS A 39 -8.78 -0.50 1.75
N VAL A 40 -10.05 -0.07 1.92
CA VAL A 40 -11.10 -0.31 0.91
C VAL A 40 -10.77 0.33 -0.44
N TYR A 41 -10.27 1.57 -0.44
CA TYR A 41 -9.88 2.26 -1.67
C TYR A 41 -8.76 1.51 -2.42
N ASN A 42 -7.72 1.07 -1.70
CA ASN A 42 -6.60 0.33 -2.28
C ASN A 42 -7.05 -1.02 -2.86
N GLU A 43 -7.91 -1.76 -2.15
CA GLU A 43 -8.45 -3.01 -2.69
C GLU A 43 -9.30 -2.80 -3.94
N LYS A 44 -10.14 -1.75 -3.97
CA LYS A 44 -10.92 -1.38 -5.16
C LYS A 44 -10.03 -1.04 -6.35
N MET A 45 -8.96 -0.27 -6.12
CA MET A 45 -7.97 0.07 -7.15
C MET A 45 -7.29 -1.20 -7.70
N LEU A 46 -6.83 -2.10 -6.83
CA LEU A 46 -6.21 -3.37 -7.25
C LEU A 46 -7.17 -4.23 -8.07
N ASN A 47 -8.40 -4.41 -7.60
CA ASN A 47 -9.43 -5.14 -8.34
C ASN A 47 -9.73 -4.50 -9.70
N ASN A 48 -9.69 -3.18 -9.79
CA ASN A 48 -9.83 -2.49 -11.06
C ASN A 48 -8.67 -2.80 -12.03
N LEU A 49 -7.42 -2.78 -11.56
CA LEU A 49 -6.26 -3.15 -12.37
C LEU A 49 -6.34 -4.61 -12.86
N TYR A 50 -6.72 -5.54 -11.98
CA TYR A 50 -6.97 -6.92 -12.40
C TYR A 50 -8.09 -7.02 -13.44
N SER A 51 -9.19 -6.27 -13.28
CA SER A 51 -10.29 -6.25 -14.26
C SER A 51 -9.89 -5.67 -15.62
N GLN A 52 -8.85 -4.84 -15.66
CA GLN A 52 -8.28 -4.30 -16.90
C GLN A 52 -7.27 -5.27 -17.57
N GLY A 53 -7.02 -6.44 -16.96
CA GLY A 53 -6.15 -7.48 -17.52
C GLY A 53 -4.68 -7.35 -17.15
N TYR A 54 -4.32 -6.48 -16.19
CA TYR A 54 -2.96 -6.42 -15.67
C TYR A 54 -2.60 -7.70 -14.92
N SER A 55 -1.39 -8.21 -15.14
CA SER A 55 -0.84 -9.32 -14.35
C SER A 55 -0.43 -8.82 -12.96
N THR A 56 -0.31 -9.75 -11.99
CA THR A 56 0.25 -9.40 -10.66
C THR A 56 1.66 -8.82 -10.78
N GLU A 57 2.46 -9.26 -11.76
CA GLU A 57 3.81 -8.71 -12.00
C GLU A 57 3.73 -7.25 -12.45
N ASP A 58 2.86 -6.94 -13.42
CA ASP A 58 2.68 -5.57 -13.92
C ASP A 58 2.23 -4.63 -12.79
N ILE A 59 1.29 -5.09 -11.97
CA ILE A 59 0.78 -4.34 -10.82
C ILE A 59 1.90 -4.12 -9.80
N ALA A 60 2.67 -5.16 -9.46
CA ALA A 60 3.78 -5.06 -8.52
C ALA A 60 4.81 -4.02 -8.99
N ARG A 61 5.25 -4.13 -10.24
CA ARG A 61 6.23 -3.20 -10.83
C ARG A 61 5.71 -1.76 -10.84
N LYS A 62 4.45 -1.56 -11.27
CA LYS A 62 3.80 -0.25 -11.29
C LYS A 62 3.74 0.37 -9.90
N MET A 63 3.24 -0.37 -8.91
CA MET A 63 3.02 0.13 -7.56
C MET A 63 4.33 0.49 -6.84
N VAL A 64 5.38 -0.32 -7.00
CA VAL A 64 6.70 -0.03 -6.42
C VAL A 64 7.27 1.26 -6.99
N ASN A 65 7.24 1.41 -8.31
CA ASN A 65 7.80 2.58 -8.98
C ASN A 65 6.99 3.86 -8.66
N GLU A 66 5.67 3.77 -8.61
CA GLU A 66 4.80 4.88 -8.23
C GLU A 66 5.02 5.29 -6.78
N ARG A 67 5.11 4.34 -5.85
CA ARG A 67 5.40 4.63 -4.44
C ARG A 67 6.73 5.37 -4.27
N ASN A 68 7.77 4.86 -4.92
CA ASN A 68 9.11 5.45 -4.88
C ASN A 68 9.09 6.88 -5.42
N SER A 69 8.46 7.07 -6.58
CA SER A 69 8.33 8.39 -7.22
C SER A 69 7.53 9.37 -6.35
N ASN A 70 6.39 8.94 -5.80
CA ASN A 70 5.55 9.78 -4.94
C ASN A 70 6.30 10.24 -3.68
N ARG A 71 7.09 9.35 -3.06
CA ARG A 71 7.90 9.70 -1.90
C ARG A 71 8.91 10.80 -2.24
N LEU A 72 9.63 10.67 -3.35
CA LEU A 72 10.63 11.64 -3.78
C LEU A 72 9.99 12.97 -4.22
N ASN A 73 8.92 12.90 -5.01
CA ASN A 73 8.17 14.08 -5.45
C ASN A 73 7.60 14.87 -4.28
N SER A 74 7.21 14.21 -3.18
CA SER A 74 6.70 14.90 -2.00
C SER A 74 7.71 15.87 -1.35
N TYR A 75 9.01 15.65 -1.53
CA TYR A 75 10.05 16.58 -1.09
C TYR A 75 10.21 17.74 -2.07
N ILE A 76 10.18 17.45 -3.38
CA ILE A 76 10.23 18.47 -4.44
C ILE A 76 9.05 19.43 -4.33
N GLU A 77 7.83 18.91 -4.15
CA GLU A 77 6.60 19.71 -4.00
C GLU A 77 6.62 20.62 -2.77
N LYS A 78 7.37 20.23 -1.73
CA LYS A 78 7.56 21.02 -0.51
C LYS A 78 8.76 21.96 -0.56
N ASP A 79 9.49 21.98 -1.69
CA ASP A 79 10.78 22.67 -1.84
C ASP A 79 11.82 22.23 -0.78
N ASP A 80 11.70 20.99 -0.29
CA ASP A 80 12.58 20.40 0.72
C ASP A 80 13.71 19.59 0.04
N MET A 81 14.64 20.32 -0.59
CA MET A 81 15.76 19.70 -1.30
C MET A 81 16.76 19.01 -0.37
N GLU A 82 16.85 19.44 0.89
CA GLU A 82 17.69 18.78 1.89
C GLU A 82 17.12 17.39 2.24
N GLY A 83 15.82 17.30 2.51
CA GLY A 83 15.11 16.04 2.73
C GLY A 83 15.19 15.11 1.51
N TYR A 84 15.07 15.66 0.29
CA TYR A 84 15.23 14.93 -0.96
C TYR A 84 16.61 14.26 -1.09
N GLU A 85 17.70 14.99 -0.82
CA GLU A 85 19.06 14.44 -0.92
C GLU A 85 19.35 13.43 0.21
N LEU A 86 18.87 13.70 1.42
CA LEU A 86 19.00 12.77 2.55
C LEU A 86 18.32 11.43 2.27
N VAL A 87 17.09 11.45 1.71
CA VAL A 87 16.37 10.21 1.42
C VAL A 87 17.03 9.42 0.29
N ARG A 88 17.52 10.09 -0.75
CA ARG A 88 18.24 9.42 -1.86
C ARG A 88 19.54 8.79 -1.40
N LYS A 89 20.29 9.47 -0.53
CA LYS A 89 21.49 8.91 0.09
C LYS A 89 21.17 7.68 0.94
N SER A 90 20.12 7.72 1.75
CA SER A 90 19.68 6.58 2.56
C SER A 90 19.21 5.40 1.69
N ASN A 91 18.49 5.68 0.60
CA ASN A 91 18.07 4.66 -0.36
C ASN A 91 19.28 3.99 -1.02
N LEU A 92 20.29 4.77 -1.43
CA LEU A 92 21.53 4.23 -2.02
C LEU A 92 22.27 3.31 -1.03
N GLN A 93 22.34 3.68 0.24
CA GLN A 93 22.97 2.85 1.28
C GLN A 93 22.22 1.54 1.54
N THR A 94 20.89 1.56 1.43
CA THR A 94 20.03 0.42 1.81
C THR A 94 19.77 -0.53 0.64
N TYR A 95 19.48 0.03 -0.54
CA TYR A 95 18.99 -0.69 -1.70
C TYR A 95 19.97 -0.66 -2.87
N ASN A 96 21.09 0.05 -2.74
CA ASN A 96 21.99 0.35 -3.85
C ASN A 96 21.28 1.01 -5.06
N ASN A 97 20.21 1.76 -4.78
CA ASN A 97 19.42 2.51 -5.75
C ASN A 97 18.90 3.79 -5.09
N ALA A 98 19.24 4.95 -5.65
CA ALA A 98 18.83 6.24 -5.09
C ALA A 98 17.31 6.44 -5.08
N GLU A 99 16.61 5.80 -6.01
CA GLU A 99 15.16 5.95 -6.17
C GLU A 99 14.35 5.09 -5.18
N GLY A 100 15.00 4.17 -4.46
CA GLY A 100 14.36 3.26 -3.51
C GLY A 100 14.47 1.78 -3.91
N PRO A 101 13.71 0.89 -3.25
CA PRO A 101 13.76 -0.54 -3.56
C PRO A 101 13.24 -0.84 -4.97
N THR A 102 13.84 -1.82 -5.65
CA THR A 102 13.35 -2.32 -6.94
C THR A 102 12.27 -3.39 -6.76
N PRO A 103 11.39 -3.62 -7.75
CA PRO A 103 10.44 -4.74 -7.71
C PRO A 103 11.11 -6.08 -7.42
N GLU A 104 12.29 -6.32 -8.00
CA GLU A 104 13.09 -7.53 -7.79
C GLU A 104 13.57 -7.66 -6.35
N SER A 105 14.11 -6.58 -5.77
CA SER A 105 14.59 -6.59 -4.38
C SER A 105 13.45 -6.85 -3.39
N LEU A 106 12.24 -6.36 -3.70
CA LEU A 106 11.06 -6.61 -2.88
C LEU A 106 10.51 -8.02 -3.11
N PHE A 107 10.60 -8.55 -4.33
CA PHE A 107 10.25 -9.94 -4.60
C PHE A 107 11.17 -10.90 -3.83
N GLU A 108 12.48 -10.65 -3.82
CA GLU A 108 13.44 -11.41 -3.01
C GLU A 108 13.11 -11.33 -1.51
N LYS A 109 12.69 -10.16 -1.02
CA LYS A 109 12.32 -9.95 0.38
C LYS A 109 11.01 -10.65 0.78
N TYR A 110 9.97 -10.56 -0.05
CA TYR A 110 8.61 -11.01 0.29
C TYR A 110 8.27 -12.40 -0.26
N GLY A 111 9.06 -12.92 -1.20
CA GLY A 111 8.91 -14.27 -1.77
C GLY A 111 7.74 -14.46 -2.74
N SER A 112 6.93 -13.41 -2.98
CA SER A 112 5.82 -13.45 -3.95
C SER A 112 5.51 -12.07 -4.51
N LEU A 113 4.96 -12.03 -5.73
CA LEU A 113 4.53 -10.78 -6.35
C LEU A 113 3.31 -10.19 -5.61
N GLU A 114 2.42 -11.02 -5.09
CA GLU A 114 1.32 -10.61 -4.21
C GLU A 114 1.85 -9.93 -2.94
N GLY A 115 2.94 -10.45 -2.37
CA GLY A 115 3.63 -9.83 -1.23
C GLY A 115 4.18 -8.44 -1.57
N VAL A 116 4.76 -8.28 -2.77
CA VAL A 116 5.24 -6.98 -3.27
C VAL A 116 4.09 -6.00 -3.50
N VAL A 117 2.98 -6.44 -4.10
CA VAL A 117 1.78 -5.61 -4.29
C VAL A 117 1.25 -5.14 -2.95
N ASN A 118 1.04 -6.06 -2.00
CA ASN A 118 0.55 -5.76 -0.66
C ASN A 118 1.46 -4.76 0.06
N ALA A 119 2.78 -4.96 0.00
CA ALA A 119 3.74 -4.03 0.59
C ALA A 119 3.76 -2.66 -0.11
N SER A 120 3.45 -2.59 -1.40
CA SER A 120 3.48 -1.31 -2.14
C SER A 120 2.23 -0.47 -1.85
N VAL A 121 1.07 -1.10 -1.72
CA VAL A 121 -0.16 -0.44 -1.27
C VAL A 121 -0.20 -0.20 0.24
N SER A 122 0.74 -0.77 1.01
CA SER A 122 0.85 -0.59 2.47
C SER A 122 1.53 0.69 2.94
N SER A 123 1.61 1.71 2.09
CA SER A 123 2.30 2.97 2.39
C SER A 123 1.61 3.86 3.43
N ASN A 124 0.55 3.39 4.09
CA ASN A 124 -0.16 4.07 5.18
C ASN A 124 -0.59 3.03 6.23
N PRO A 125 -0.79 3.42 7.51
CA PRO A 125 -1.36 2.58 8.59
C PRO A 125 -2.51 1.66 8.18
N GLY A 126 -3.26 2.03 7.13
CA GLY A 126 -4.41 1.31 6.54
C GLY A 126 -4.18 -0.17 6.30
N MET A 127 -3.10 -0.54 5.62
CA MET A 127 -2.87 -1.92 5.18
C MET A 127 -1.89 -2.69 6.06
N ASP A 128 -0.99 -2.02 6.78
CA ASP A 128 -0.29 -2.62 7.94
C ASP A 128 -1.32 -3.23 8.89
N ALA A 129 -2.44 -2.53 9.03
CA ALA A 129 -3.54 -2.96 9.82
C ALA A 129 -4.52 -3.86 9.07
N CYS A 130 -4.36 -4.22 7.79
CA CYS A 130 -5.12 -5.26 7.06
C CYS A 130 -4.33 -6.60 6.95
N VAL A 131 -3.00 -6.58 7.04
CA VAL A 131 -2.13 -7.79 7.07
C VAL A 131 -1.61 -8.16 8.47
N GLY A 132 -2.10 -7.51 9.53
CA GLY A 132 -1.69 -7.78 10.91
C GLY A 132 -0.29 -7.28 11.30
N LEU A 133 0.33 -6.45 10.46
CA LEU A 133 1.68 -5.92 10.66
C LEU A 133 1.72 -4.55 11.39
N TYR A 134 0.56 -3.92 11.64
CA TYR A 134 0.46 -2.61 12.30
C TYR A 134 1.13 -2.57 13.66
N ASN A 135 0.96 -3.62 14.47
CA ASN A 135 1.59 -3.71 15.78
C ASN A 135 3.11 -3.90 15.69
N ILE A 136 3.65 -4.35 14.55
CA ILE A 136 5.09 -4.61 14.37
C ILE A 136 5.85 -3.33 13.97
N TYR A 137 5.24 -2.46 13.15
CA TYR A 137 5.90 -1.26 12.65
C TYR A 137 5.45 0.05 13.34
N HIS A 138 4.27 0.06 13.96
CA HIS A 138 3.71 1.24 14.62
C HIS A 138 3.37 1.02 16.11
N GLY A 139 3.54 -0.21 16.60
CA GLY A 139 3.43 -0.58 18.02
C GLY A 139 4.79 -0.69 18.71
N GLY A 140 5.59 0.38 18.68
CA GLY A 140 6.70 0.55 19.60
C GLY A 140 6.17 1.08 20.94
N SER A 141 6.52 0.38 22.02
CA SER A 141 6.25 0.70 23.42
C SER A 141 6.49 2.15 23.82
#